data_AF-A0A6G3DDG2-F1
#
_entry.id   AF-A0A6G3DDG2-F1
#
_cell.length_a   1.000
_cell.length_b   1.000
_cell.length_c   1.000
_cell.angle_alpha   90.00
_cell.angle_beta   90.00
_cell.angle_gamma   90.00
#
_symmetry.space_group_name_H-M   'P 1'
#
loop_
_entity.id
_entity.type
_entity.pdbx_description
1 polymer ?
#
loop_
_entity_poly.entity_id
_entity_poly.type
_entity_poly.pdbx_seq_one_letter_code
_entity_poly.pdbx_strand_id
1 'polypeptide(L)'
;VVPGVAAFLRCSTDHHNVLVQSSPIPFMHHSSWQVDDVDEVGRGATRMIEGHPERHVWGLGRHHIGSNFFWYLKDPAGNFSEYFSDMDCIVDDQLWEPGIFNDLRALYTWGPPVPPSFLAPEDMAALMTSAHDAG
;
A
#
# COMPACT_ATOMS: atom_id res chain seq x y z
N VAL A 1 6.84 11.77 4.58
CA VAL A 1 7.12 12.05 3.15
C VAL A 1 8.41 11.36 2.75
N VAL A 2 8.45 10.77 1.55
CA VAL A 2 9.67 10.30 0.89
C VAL A 2 9.95 11.26 -0.26
N PRO A 3 10.92 12.19 -0.13
CA PRO A 3 11.09 13.29 -1.08
C PRO A 3 11.22 12.82 -2.54
N GLY A 4 10.42 13.40 -3.42
CA GLY A 4 10.40 13.07 -4.86
C GLY A 4 9.79 11.71 -5.21
N VAL A 5 9.33 10.94 -4.22
CA VAL A 5 8.81 9.57 -4.45
C VAL A 5 7.36 9.44 -3.97
N ALA A 6 7.08 9.74 -2.69
CA ALA A 6 5.75 9.51 -2.12
C ALA A 6 5.39 10.49 -1.00
N ALA A 7 4.12 10.85 -0.92
CA ALA A 7 3.54 11.62 0.19
C ALA A 7 2.32 10.90 0.76
N PHE A 8 2.28 10.82 2.09
CA PHE A 8 1.18 10.26 2.87
C PHE A 8 0.34 11.42 3.38
N LEU A 9 -0.95 11.43 3.04
CA LEU A 9 -1.90 12.50 3.31
C LEU A 9 -3.05 11.96 4.16
N ARG A 10 -3.55 12.76 5.10
CA ARG A 10 -4.66 12.39 5.98
C ARG A 10 -5.78 13.41 5.95
N CYS A 11 -6.99 12.92 6.21
CA CYS A 11 -8.20 13.71 6.46
C CYS A 11 -8.97 13.21 7.69
N SER A 12 -8.32 12.36 8.50
CA SER A 12 -8.83 11.77 9.73
C SER A 12 -7.71 11.72 10.78
N THR A 13 -7.95 11.02 11.89
CA THR A 13 -6.90 10.72 12.89
C THR A 13 -5.92 9.65 12.41
N ASP A 14 -6.26 8.85 11.40
CA ASP A 14 -5.32 7.86 10.89
C ASP A 14 -4.09 8.55 10.30
N HIS A 15 -2.92 7.90 10.40
CA HIS A 15 -1.67 8.43 9.87
C HIS A 15 -1.80 8.86 8.40
N HIS A 16 -2.57 8.11 7.60
CA HIS A 16 -2.91 8.50 6.25
C HIS A 16 -4.23 7.86 5.78
N ASN A 17 -4.85 8.53 4.81
CA ASN A 17 -6.01 8.04 4.08
C ASN A 17 -5.74 7.98 2.57
N VAL A 18 -4.73 8.72 2.09
CA VAL A 18 -4.31 8.74 0.69
C VAL A 18 -2.78 8.75 0.63
N LEU A 19 -2.22 7.92 -0.25
CA LEU A 19 -0.81 7.95 -0.63
C LEU A 19 -0.73 8.43 -2.09
N VAL A 20 0.06 9.47 -2.33
CA VAL A 20 0.39 9.93 -3.69
C VAL A 20 1.83 9.55 -3.99
N GLN A 21 2.03 8.74 -5.03
CA GLN A 21 3.34 8.25 -5.46
C GLN A 21 3.67 8.75 -6.86
N SER A 22 4.95 9.07 -7.09
CA SER A 22 5.47 9.41 -8.42
C SER A 22 5.33 8.20 -9.35
N SER A 23 4.76 8.45 -10.52
CA SER A 23 4.56 7.44 -11.57
C SER A 23 4.66 8.12 -12.94
N PRO A 24 5.10 7.41 -14.00
CA PRO A 24 5.05 7.91 -15.38
C PRO A 24 3.64 8.27 -15.85
N ILE A 25 2.60 7.65 -15.26
CA ILE A 25 1.18 7.89 -15.58
C ILE A 25 0.31 7.93 -14.32
N PRO A 26 -0.83 8.63 -14.35
CA PRO A 26 -1.81 8.55 -13.28
C PRO A 26 -2.56 7.22 -13.31
N PHE A 27 -2.56 6.50 -12.19
CA PHE A 27 -3.36 5.28 -11.99
C PHE A 27 -3.63 5.06 -10.49
N MET A 28 -4.60 4.22 -10.16
CA MET A 28 -4.85 3.77 -8.79
C MET A 28 -3.92 2.59 -8.49
N HIS A 29 -2.98 2.76 -7.55
CA HIS A 29 -2.03 1.69 -7.25
C HIS A 29 -2.66 0.54 -6.46
N HIS A 30 -3.37 0.84 -5.38
CA HIS A 30 -4.09 -0.15 -4.58
C HIS A 30 -5.22 0.53 -3.78
N SER A 31 -6.18 -0.28 -3.34
CA SER A 31 -7.09 0.09 -2.26
C SER A 31 -6.66 -0.59 -0.96
N SER A 32 -6.94 0.01 0.20
CA SER A 32 -6.50 -0.50 1.49
C SER A 32 -7.67 -0.56 2.47
N TRP A 33 -7.81 -1.68 3.17
CA TRP A 33 -8.97 -2.04 3.97
C TRP A 33 -8.56 -2.42 5.39
N GLN A 34 -9.03 -1.64 6.36
CA GLN A 34 -8.76 -1.91 7.76
C GLN A 34 -9.55 -3.12 8.24
N VAL A 35 -8.88 -3.98 8.99
CA VAL A 35 -9.48 -5.10 9.73
C VAL A 35 -9.10 -4.98 11.21
N ASP A 36 -9.75 -5.77 12.07
CA ASP A 36 -9.73 -5.55 13.52
C ASP A 36 -8.32 -5.73 14.12
N ASP A 37 -7.58 -6.74 13.67
CA ASP A 37 -6.26 -7.08 14.21
C ASP A 37 -5.35 -7.78 13.17
N VAL A 38 -4.12 -8.11 13.58
CA VAL A 38 -3.15 -8.80 12.71
C VAL A 38 -3.59 -10.22 12.36
N ASP A 39 -4.35 -10.90 13.24
CA ASP A 39 -4.86 -12.22 12.95
C ASP A 39 -5.96 -12.15 11.87
N GLU A 40 -6.75 -11.08 11.83
CA GLU A 40 -7.70 -10.81 10.74
C GLU A 40 -7.01 -10.52 9.41
N VAL A 41 -5.88 -9.80 9.41
CA VAL A 41 -5.06 -9.66 8.21
C VAL A 41 -4.66 -11.03 7.68
N GLY A 42 -4.14 -11.90 8.56
CA GLY A 42 -3.75 -13.26 8.21
C GLY A 42 -4.91 -14.15 7.74
N ARG A 43 -6.03 -14.14 8.46
CA ARG A 43 -7.24 -14.92 8.11
C ARG A 43 -7.83 -14.46 6.78
N GLY A 44 -8.00 -13.15 6.61
CA GLY A 44 -8.57 -12.53 5.41
C GLY A 44 -7.73 -12.81 4.17
N ALA A 45 -6.42 -12.59 4.27
CA ALA A 45 -5.49 -12.88 3.18
C ALA A 45 -5.44 -14.37 2.83
N THR A 46 -5.33 -15.25 3.83
CA THR A 46 -5.30 -16.71 3.63
C THR A 46 -6.56 -17.19 2.93
N ARG A 47 -7.73 -16.68 3.32
CA ARG A 47 -9.00 -17.01 2.68
C ARG A 47 -9.09 -16.50 1.24
N MET A 48 -8.55 -15.31 0.95
CA MET A 48 -8.58 -14.73 -0.39
C MET A 48 -7.75 -15.51 -1.41
N ILE A 49 -6.66 -16.16 -0.96
CA ILE A 49 -5.78 -17.00 -1.79
C ILE A 49 -6.14 -18.48 -1.78
N GLU A 50 -7.10 -18.91 -0.95
CA GLU A 50 -7.55 -20.30 -0.91
C GLU A 50 -8.19 -20.70 -2.24
N GLY A 51 -7.56 -21.66 -2.95
CA GLY A 51 -7.94 -22.02 -4.32
C GLY A 51 -7.56 -20.98 -5.39
N HIS A 52 -6.93 -19.86 -4.99
CA HIS A 52 -6.55 -18.73 -5.85
C HIS A 52 -5.15 -18.19 -5.50
N PRO A 53 -4.09 -19.02 -5.54
CA PRO A 53 -2.74 -18.61 -5.14
C PRO A 53 -2.17 -17.46 -5.99
N GLU A 54 -2.66 -17.28 -7.22
CA GLU A 54 -2.30 -16.19 -8.13
C GLU A 54 -2.67 -14.80 -7.60
N ARG A 55 -3.55 -14.72 -6.60
CA ARG A 55 -3.92 -13.47 -5.95
C ARG A 55 -2.89 -12.97 -4.95
N HIS A 56 -1.92 -13.78 -4.56
CA HIS A 56 -0.86 -13.31 -3.66
C HIS A 56 0.01 -12.25 -4.35
N VAL A 57 0.24 -11.11 -3.69
CA VAL A 57 1.17 -10.08 -4.17
C VAL A 57 2.35 -9.97 -3.22
N TRP A 58 2.13 -9.48 -1.99
CA TRP A 58 3.19 -9.27 -1.01
C TRP A 58 2.72 -9.68 0.39
N GLY A 59 3.40 -10.68 0.97
CA GLY A 59 3.01 -11.34 2.21
C GLY A 59 3.06 -10.47 3.46
N LEU A 60 2.53 -11.02 4.57
CA LEU A 60 2.40 -10.33 5.86
C LEU A 60 3.69 -9.61 6.27
N GLY A 61 3.55 -8.32 6.59
CA GLY A 61 4.63 -7.47 7.07
C GLY A 61 4.14 -6.32 7.92
N ARG A 62 5.08 -5.43 8.29
CA ARG A 62 4.83 -4.20 9.04
C ARG A 62 5.46 -3.02 8.32
N HIS A 63 4.65 -2.05 7.92
CA HIS A 63 5.17 -0.80 7.36
C HIS A 63 5.97 -0.03 8.42
N HIS A 64 6.96 0.74 7.98
CA HIS A 64 7.67 1.64 8.89
C HIS A 64 6.93 2.96 9.04
N ILE A 65 6.48 3.53 7.91
CA ILE A 65 5.64 4.73 7.88
C ILE A 65 4.20 4.32 8.20
N GLY A 66 3.56 4.99 9.15
CA GLY A 66 2.21 4.68 9.61
C GLY A 66 2.09 3.41 10.45
N SER A 67 3.18 2.62 10.55
CA SER A 67 3.29 1.46 11.42
C SER A 67 2.14 0.45 11.26
N ASN A 68 1.45 0.34 10.13
CA ASN A 68 0.40 -0.66 10.01
C ASN A 68 0.96 -2.06 9.66
N PHE A 69 0.31 -3.11 10.16
CA PHE A 69 0.45 -4.43 9.54
C PHE A 69 -0.17 -4.40 8.16
N PHE A 70 0.35 -5.20 7.24
CA PHE A 70 -0.16 -5.28 5.88
C PHE A 70 -0.12 -6.69 5.32
N TRP A 71 -1.01 -6.99 4.38
CA TRP A 71 -0.83 -8.03 3.38
C TRP A 71 -1.46 -7.56 2.06
N TYR A 72 -0.67 -7.54 0.98
CA TYR A 72 -1.14 -7.17 -0.36
C TYR A 72 -1.56 -8.38 -1.20
N LEU A 73 -2.72 -8.27 -1.83
CA LEU A 73 -3.35 -9.29 -2.66
C LEU A 73 -3.93 -8.67 -3.94
N LYS A 74 -4.33 -9.50 -4.90
CA LYS A 74 -5.21 -9.10 -6.01
C LYS A 74 -6.67 -9.36 -5.62
N ASP A 75 -7.51 -8.36 -5.78
CA ASP A 75 -8.96 -8.52 -5.68
C ASP A 75 -9.49 -9.39 -6.85
N PRO A 76 -10.77 -9.80 -6.85
CA PRO A 76 -11.33 -10.60 -7.95
C PRO A 76 -11.31 -9.92 -9.33
N ALA A 77 -11.16 -8.59 -9.40
CA ALA A 77 -11.01 -7.83 -10.64
C ALA A 77 -9.55 -7.68 -11.07
N GLY A 78 -8.59 -8.12 -10.25
CA GLY A 78 -7.16 -8.09 -10.52
C GLY A 78 -6.43 -6.86 -9.96
N ASN A 79 -7.13 -5.92 -9.31
CA ASN A 79 -6.50 -4.73 -8.71
C ASN A 79 -5.76 -5.12 -7.45
N PHE A 80 -4.69 -4.38 -7.11
CA PHE A 80 -4.07 -4.56 -5.80
C PHE A 80 -4.99 -4.06 -4.68
N SER A 81 -5.09 -4.88 -3.65
CA SER A 81 -5.82 -4.64 -2.41
C SER A 81 -4.93 -4.96 -1.23
N GLU A 82 -4.98 -4.16 -0.19
CA GLU A 82 -4.27 -4.36 1.07
C GLU A 82 -5.29 -4.64 2.19
N TYR A 83 -5.06 -5.70 2.96
CA TYR A 83 -5.62 -5.78 4.30
C TYR A 83 -4.61 -5.22 5.29
N PHE A 84 -5.05 -4.30 6.14
CA PHE A 84 -4.19 -3.70 7.15
C PHE A 84 -4.84 -3.63 8.53
N SER A 85 -4.02 -3.52 9.56
CA SER A 85 -4.46 -3.20 10.92
C SER A 85 -3.37 -2.44 11.67
N ASP A 86 -3.73 -1.85 12.81
CA ASP A 86 -2.80 -1.16 13.72
C ASP A 86 -2.04 0.03 13.09
N MET A 87 -2.74 0.89 12.35
CA MET A 87 -2.17 2.14 11.84
C MET A 87 -2.04 3.17 12.97
N ASP A 88 -0.91 3.87 13.02
CA ASP A 88 -0.69 4.98 13.95
C ASP A 88 -1.79 6.05 13.81
N CYS A 89 -2.21 6.60 14.95
CA CYS A 89 -3.20 7.66 15.00
C CYS A 89 -2.56 8.99 15.44
N ILE A 90 -2.79 10.02 14.65
CA ILE A 90 -2.43 11.41 14.92
C ILE A 90 -3.66 12.12 15.47
N VAL A 91 -3.71 12.25 16.80
CA VAL A 91 -4.87 12.82 17.51
C VAL A 91 -4.74 14.33 17.78
N ASP A 92 -3.53 14.88 17.67
CA ASP A 92 -3.25 16.30 17.88
C ASP A 92 -2.41 16.84 16.71
N ASP A 93 -3.04 17.69 15.90
CA ASP A 93 -2.43 18.30 14.73
C ASP A 93 -1.30 19.27 15.09
N GLN A 94 -1.35 19.90 16.27
CA GLN A 94 -0.36 20.90 16.69
C GLN A 94 0.93 20.27 17.19
N LEU A 95 0.85 19.03 17.69
CA LEU A 95 2.00 18.27 18.19
C LEU A 95 2.61 17.34 17.13
N TRP A 96 1.94 17.17 16.00
CA TRP A 96 2.41 16.30 14.93
C TRP A 96 3.36 17.02 13.97
N GLU A 97 4.55 16.44 13.80
CA GLU A 97 5.49 16.85 12.76
C GLU A 97 5.61 15.75 11.69
N PRO A 98 5.36 16.05 10.39
CA PRO A 98 5.55 15.08 9.34
C PRO A 98 7.01 14.65 9.20
N GLY A 99 7.28 13.34 9.31
CA GLY A 99 8.61 12.79 9.09
C GLY A 99 9.09 12.87 7.64
N ILE A 100 10.39 13.05 7.44
CA ILE A 100 11.08 12.93 6.15
C ILE A 100 11.93 11.66 6.16
N PHE A 101 11.67 10.75 5.23
CA PHE A 101 12.32 9.45 5.16
C PHE A 101 13.13 9.34 3.85
N ASN A 102 14.43 9.07 3.97
CA ASN A 102 15.38 9.05 2.85
C ASN A 102 15.96 7.67 2.58
N ASP A 103 15.51 6.63 3.28
CA ASP A 103 16.05 5.28 3.18
C ASP A 103 14.98 4.25 2.81
N LEU A 104 15.43 3.04 2.47
CA LEU A 104 14.55 1.93 2.11
C LEU A 104 13.69 1.42 3.27
N ARG A 105 14.05 1.73 4.53
CA ARG A 105 13.23 1.35 5.69
C ARG A 105 11.89 2.07 5.66
N ALA A 106 11.78 3.20 4.96
CA ALA A 106 10.51 3.89 4.70
C ALA A 106 9.40 2.95 4.23
N LEU A 107 9.74 1.87 3.49
CA LEU A 107 8.76 0.90 3.01
C LEU A 107 8.28 -0.05 4.12
N TYR A 108 9.16 -0.78 4.80
CA TYR A 108 8.76 -1.78 5.80
C TYR A 108 9.84 -2.03 6.85
N THR A 109 9.42 -2.42 8.04
CA THR A 109 10.30 -2.78 9.16
C THR A 109 10.66 -4.27 9.12
N TRP A 110 9.68 -5.13 8.84
CA TRP A 110 9.89 -6.57 8.66
C TRP A 110 8.79 -7.16 7.77
N GLY A 111 9.08 -8.30 7.16
CA GLY A 111 8.22 -8.97 6.18
C GLY A 111 9.06 -9.62 5.08
N PRO A 112 8.43 -10.30 4.12
CA PRO A 112 9.11 -10.76 2.91
C PRO A 112 9.64 -9.57 2.09
N PRO A 113 10.66 -9.76 1.25
CA PRO A 113 11.16 -8.69 0.38
C PRO A 113 10.06 -8.20 -0.58
N VAL A 114 10.09 -6.91 -0.90
CA VAL A 114 9.14 -6.29 -1.84
C VAL A 114 9.29 -6.95 -3.22
N PRO A 115 8.22 -7.49 -3.82
CA PRO A 115 8.31 -8.04 -5.16
C PRO A 115 8.45 -6.90 -6.19
N PRO A 116 9.29 -7.05 -7.23
CA PRO A 116 9.43 -6.03 -8.27
C PRO A 116 8.13 -5.63 -8.95
N SER A 117 7.20 -6.57 -9.12
CA SER A 117 5.87 -6.34 -9.72
C SER A 117 4.96 -5.46 -8.86
N PHE A 118 5.26 -5.28 -7.58
CA PHE A 118 4.55 -4.31 -6.73
C PHE A 118 5.00 -2.88 -7.01
N LEU A 119 6.29 -2.66 -7.31
CA LEU A 119 6.84 -1.34 -7.61
C LEU A 119 6.61 -0.94 -9.08
N ALA A 120 6.57 -1.92 -9.98
CA ALA A 120 6.31 -1.76 -11.39
C ALA A 120 5.24 -2.77 -11.84
N PRO A 121 3.94 -2.44 -11.68
CA PRO A 121 2.84 -3.29 -12.12
C PRO A 121 2.97 -3.70 -13.59
N GLU A 122 2.66 -4.96 -13.90
CA GLU A 122 2.83 -5.54 -15.25
C GLU A 122 1.96 -4.86 -16.31
N ASP A 123 0.82 -4.32 -15.91
CA ASP A 123 -0.15 -3.62 -16.75
C ASP A 123 0.18 -2.14 -16.96
N MET A 124 1.18 -1.58 -16.27
CA MET A 124 1.61 -0.19 -16.46
C MET A 124 1.91 0.11 -17.92
N ALA A 125 2.60 -0.78 -18.62
CA ALA A 125 2.92 -0.59 -20.03
C ALA A 125 1.64 -0.49 -20.89
N ALA A 126 0.63 -1.32 -20.61
CA ALA A 126 -0.64 -1.29 -21.32
C ALA A 126 -1.44 -0.01 -21.01
N LEU A 127 -1.47 0.39 -19.72
CA LEU A 127 -2.09 1.64 -19.29
C LEU A 127 -1.42 2.86 -19.94
N MET A 128 -0.09 2.86 -20.05
CA MET A 128 0.67 3.92 -20.74
C MET A 128 0.26 4.06 -22.21
N THR A 129 0.15 2.95 -22.95
CA THR A 129 -0.30 2.99 -24.36
C THR A 129 -1.71 3.55 -24.47
N SER A 130 -2.64 3.11 -23.62
CA SER A 130 -4.03 3.59 -23.65
C SER A 130 -4.20 5.08 -23.30
N ALA A 131 -3.33 5.63 -22.46
CA ALA A 131 -3.37 7.04 -22.06
C ALA A 131 -2.91 7.99 -23.19
N HIS A 132 -2.07 7.50 -24.11
CA HIS A 132 -1.60 8.28 -25.26
C HIS A 132 -2.57 8.30 -26.44
N ASP A 133 -3.46 7.30 -26.55
CA ASP A 133 -4.44 7.19 -27.64
C ASP A 133 -5.72 8.03 -27.40
N ALA A 134 -5.92 8.55 -26.18
CA ALA A 134 -7.10 9.33 -25.80
C ALA A 134 -6.94 10.85 -26.01
N GLY A 135 -5.87 11.28 -26.71
CA GLY A 135 -5.50 12.69 -26.97
C GLY A 135 -5.90 13.21 -28.34
#